data_AF-A0A536JL25-F1
#
_entry.id   AF-A0A536JL25-F1
#
_cell.length_a   1.000
_cell.length_b   1.000
_cell.length_c   1.000
_cell.angle_alpha   90.00
_cell.angle_beta   90.00
_cell.angle_gamma   90.00
#
_symmetry.space_group_name_H-M   'P 1'
#
loop_
_entity.id
_entity.type
_entity.pdbx_description
1 polymer ?
#
loop_
_entity_poly.entity_id
_entity_poly.type
_entity_poly.pdbx_seq_one_letter_code
_entity_poly.pdbx_strand_id
1 'polypeptide(L)'
;MRSDAMQRVLAFGALIVITGVFSLLSPNFLQFDNVVGILIATTVNGILALGVTFVIVSGSIDLSVGTVMTLSAVMTAVFVTVWQLPLPVGILAGIATGGIAGLVNGVLVAKLKIPSFIATLGMLNVA
;
A
#
# COMPACT_ATOMS: atom_id res chain seq x y z
N MET A 1 16.41 -25.96 -15.72
CA MET A 1 17.36 -24.90 -15.27
C MET A 1 17.47 -23.69 -16.24
N ARG A 2 16.62 -23.56 -17.29
CA ARG A 2 16.60 -22.39 -18.23
C ARG A 2 15.38 -21.45 -18.03
N SER A 3 14.77 -21.43 -16.84
CA SER A 3 13.48 -20.73 -16.61
C SER A 3 13.64 -19.31 -16.07
N ASP A 4 14.37 -19.12 -14.98
CA ASP A 4 14.33 -17.84 -14.24
C ASP A 4 15.01 -16.68 -14.97
N ALA A 5 16.17 -16.93 -15.58
CA ALA A 5 16.88 -15.91 -16.35
C ALA A 5 16.08 -15.51 -17.61
N MET A 6 15.46 -16.49 -18.28
CA MET A 6 14.60 -16.23 -19.43
C MET A 6 13.37 -15.42 -19.02
N GLN A 7 12.72 -15.76 -17.90
CA GLN A 7 11.55 -15.05 -17.41
C GLN A 7 11.87 -13.60 -17.02
N ARG A 8 13.02 -13.34 -16.40
CA ARG A 8 13.48 -11.97 -16.10
C ARG A 8 13.75 -11.17 -17.38
N VAL A 9 14.49 -11.76 -18.33
CA VAL A 9 14.78 -11.11 -19.62
C VAL A 9 13.49 -10.82 -20.39
N LEU A 10 12.53 -11.74 -20.40
CA LEU A 10 11.22 -11.54 -21.02
C LEU A 10 10.41 -10.45 -20.31
N ALA A 11 10.44 -10.38 -18.97
CA ALA A 11 9.73 -9.33 -18.22
C ALA A 11 10.32 -7.94 -18.49
N PHE A 12 11.65 -7.79 -18.46
CA PHE A 12 12.30 -6.53 -18.80
C PHE A 12 12.13 -6.17 -20.28
N GLY A 13 12.22 -7.15 -21.18
CA GLY A 13 11.96 -6.98 -22.61
C GLY A 13 10.52 -6.52 -22.88
N ALA A 14 9.54 -7.14 -22.23
CA ALA A 14 8.14 -6.74 -22.32
C ALA A 14 7.92 -5.31 -21.81
N LEU A 15 8.55 -4.92 -20.69
CA LEU A 15 8.48 -3.56 -20.18
C LEU A 15 9.02 -2.54 -21.19
N ILE A 16 10.17 -2.81 -21.81
CA ILE A 16 10.76 -1.94 -22.85
C ILE A 16 9.84 -1.83 -24.05
N VAL A 17 9.31 -2.95 -24.55
CA VAL A 17 8.40 -2.98 -25.71
C VAL A 17 7.12 -2.20 -25.43
N ILE A 18 6.48 -2.46 -24.30
CA ILE A 18 5.25 -1.76 -23.89
C ILE A 18 5.52 -0.26 -23.75
N THR A 19 6.60 0.12 -23.07
CA THR A 19 6.98 1.53 -22.91
C THR A 19 7.20 2.20 -24.27
N GLY A 20 7.94 1.57 -25.18
CA GLY A 20 8.18 2.10 -26.52
C GLY A 20 6.91 2.24 -27.35
N VAL A 21 6.03 1.23 -27.34
CA VAL A 21 4.76 1.24 -28.07
C VAL A 21 3.84 2.35 -27.55
N PHE A 22 3.64 2.46 -26.23
CA PHE A 22 2.77 3.50 -25.66
C PHE A 22 3.37 4.91 -25.80
N SER A 23 4.69 5.04 -25.82
CA SER A 23 5.36 6.32 -26.11
C SER A 23 5.09 6.82 -27.53
N LEU A 24 4.93 5.90 -28.49
CA LEU A 24 4.63 6.23 -29.89
C LEU A 24 3.13 6.44 -30.13
N LEU A 25 2.27 5.65 -29.48
CA LEU A 25 0.83 5.70 -29.66
C LEU A 25 0.14 6.82 -28.87
N SER A 26 0.76 7.28 -27.78
CA SER A 26 0.21 8.33 -26.92
C SER A 26 1.25 9.43 -26.65
N PRO A 27 1.05 10.65 -27.22
CA PRO A 27 1.93 11.80 -26.96
C PRO A 27 2.01 12.20 -25.48
N ASN A 28 1.02 11.79 -24.68
CA ASN A 28 0.94 12.10 -23.26
C ASN A 28 1.67 11.06 -22.39
N PHE A 29 2.09 9.92 -22.93
CA PHE A 29 2.63 8.82 -22.14
C PHE A 29 3.98 9.16 -21.47
N LEU A 30 4.90 9.80 -22.19
CA LEU A 30 6.21 10.22 -21.64
C LEU A 30 6.21 11.66 -21.10
N GLN A 31 5.05 12.30 -20.99
CA GLN A 31 5.00 13.61 -20.34
C GLN A 31 5.39 13.49 -18.87
N PHE A 32 6.10 14.51 -18.39
CA PHE A 32 6.60 14.56 -17.01
C PHE A 32 5.48 14.31 -15.98
N ASP A 33 4.32 14.93 -16.17
CA ASP A 33 3.17 14.77 -15.27
C ASP A 33 2.63 13.33 -15.22
N ASN A 34 2.60 12.63 -16.36
CA ASN A 34 2.16 11.24 -16.42
C ASN A 34 3.17 10.30 -15.74
N VAL A 35 4.47 10.52 -15.98
CA VAL A 35 5.54 9.76 -15.33
C VAL A 35 5.51 9.98 -13.81
N VAL A 36 5.39 11.23 -13.37
CA VAL A 36 5.25 11.58 -11.95
C VAL A 36 3.99 10.97 -11.35
N GLY A 37 2.86 10.98 -12.06
CA GLY A 37 1.63 10.34 -11.63
C GLY A 37 1.80 8.83 -11.39
N ILE A 38 2.47 8.13 -12.31
CA ILE A 38 2.80 6.71 -12.16
C ILE A 38 3.72 6.47 -10.94
N LEU A 39 4.73 7.32 -10.74
CA LEU A 39 5.65 7.22 -9.60
C LEU A 39 4.93 7.45 -8.26
N ILE A 40 4.03 8.44 -8.18
CA ILE A 40 3.24 8.70 -6.98
C ILE A 40 2.33 7.52 -6.66
N ALA A 41 1.64 6.96 -7.66
CA ALA A 41 0.81 5.77 -7.47
C ALA A 41 1.63 4.56 -6.99
N THR A 42 2.83 4.37 -7.53
CA THR A 42 3.75 3.30 -7.14
C THR A 42 4.31 3.50 -5.72
N THR A 43 4.50 4.75 -5.32
CA THR A 43 5.03 5.10 -3.98
C THR A 43 4.13 4.56 -2.86
N VAL A 44 2.81 4.54 -3.06
CA VAL A 44 1.86 3.97 -2.11
C VAL A 44 2.19 2.51 -1.81
N ASN A 45 2.33 1.68 -2.84
CA ASN A 45 2.69 0.27 -2.67
C ASN A 45 4.09 0.11 -2.08
N GLY A 46 5.04 0.98 -2.47
CA GLY A 46 6.40 0.99 -1.91
C GLY A 46 6.41 1.22 -0.40
N ILE A 47 5.67 2.21 0.09
CA ILE A 47 5.57 2.51 1.52
C ILE A 47 4.90 1.36 2.28
N LEU A 48 3.83 0.77 1.72
CA LEU A 48 3.17 -0.39 2.35
C LEU A 48 4.11 -1.59 2.45
N ALA A 49 4.91 -1.87 1.41
CA ALA A 49 5.89 -2.95 1.43
C ALA A 49 6.93 -2.78 2.55
N LEU A 50 7.37 -1.54 2.80
CA LEU A 50 8.27 -1.24 3.93
C LEU A 50 7.62 -1.57 5.28
N GLY A 51 6.34 -1.24 5.46
CA GLY A 51 5.59 -1.58 6.66
C GLY A 51 5.42 -3.10 6.85
N VAL A 52 5.00 -3.80 5.79
CA VAL A 52 4.78 -5.26 5.80
C VAL A 52 6.09 -6.04 6.04
N THR A 53 7.24 -5.46 5.70
CA THR A 53 8.54 -6.09 6.00
C THR A 53 8.71 -6.39 7.49
N PHE A 54 8.27 -5.51 8.38
CA PHE A 54 8.32 -5.76 9.83
C PHE A 54 7.43 -6.93 10.25
N VAL A 55 6.25 -7.06 9.63
CA VAL A 55 5.33 -8.16 9.88
C VAL A 55 5.96 -9.49 9.45
N ILE A 56 6.53 -9.55 8.24
CA ILE A 56 7.16 -10.75 7.70
C ILE A 56 8.37 -11.16 8.54
N VAL A 57 9.23 -10.22 8.93
CA VAL A 57 10.41 -10.51 9.76
C VAL A 57 10.01 -11.07 11.14
N SER A 58 8.84 -10.67 11.66
CA SER A 58 8.30 -11.25 12.90
C SER A 58 7.71 -12.67 12.75
N GLY A 59 7.76 -13.25 11.54
CA GLY A 59 7.15 -14.55 11.23
C GLY A 59 5.62 -14.51 11.10
N SER A 60 5.06 -13.30 10.99
CA SER A 60 3.62 -13.07 10.90
C SER A 60 3.18 -12.80 9.46
N ILE A 61 1.87 -12.92 9.22
CA ILE A 61 1.21 -12.50 7.97
C ILE A 61 0.18 -11.43 8.33
N ASP A 62 0.14 -10.35 7.54
CA ASP A 62 -0.87 -9.31 7.62
C ASP A 62 -1.72 -9.27 6.34
N LEU A 63 -2.99 -9.65 6.48
CA LEU A 63 -3.98 -9.56 5.41
C LEU A 63 -4.67 -8.20 5.36
N SER A 64 -4.69 -7.45 6.46
CA SER A 64 -5.47 -6.22 6.62
C SER A 64 -4.81 -4.97 6.04
N VAL A 65 -3.54 -5.05 5.62
CA VAL A 65 -2.77 -3.87 5.19
C VAL A 65 -3.47 -3.03 4.12
N GLY A 66 -4.16 -3.66 3.16
CA GLY A 66 -4.88 -2.96 2.09
C GLY A 66 -6.17 -2.28 2.57
N THR A 67 -6.95 -2.93 3.44
CA THR A 67 -8.19 -2.35 3.97
C THR A 67 -7.88 -1.27 5.00
N VAL A 68 -6.86 -1.45 5.84
CA VAL A 68 -6.39 -0.43 6.79
C VAL A 68 -5.85 0.80 6.06
N MET A 69 -5.13 0.63 4.94
CA MET A 69 -4.75 1.75 4.07
C MET A 69 -5.99 2.52 3.58
N THR A 70 -7.00 1.79 3.10
CA THR A 70 -8.24 2.39 2.57
C THR A 70 -9.00 3.13 3.67
N LEU A 71 -9.15 2.52 4.85
CA LEU A 71 -9.75 3.15 6.03
C LEU A 71 -9.03 4.44 6.40
N SER A 72 -7.70 4.41 6.49
CA SER A 72 -6.89 5.59 6.83
C SER A 72 -7.05 6.72 5.81
N ALA A 73 -7.10 6.39 4.52
CA ALA A 73 -7.32 7.36 3.45
C ALA A 73 -8.73 7.98 3.53
N VAL A 74 -9.76 7.17 3.70
CA VAL A 74 -11.16 7.63 3.83
C VAL A 74 -11.33 8.49 5.08
N MET A 75 -10.76 8.07 6.22
CA MET A 75 -10.85 8.82 7.46
C MET A 75 -10.11 10.17 7.38
N THR A 76 -8.95 10.21 6.73
CA THR A 76 -8.28 11.48 6.40
C THR A 76 -9.22 12.41 5.63
N ALA A 77 -9.89 11.89 4.60
CA ALA A 77 -10.84 12.67 3.81
C ALA A 77 -12.04 13.14 4.67
N VAL A 78 -12.59 12.29 5.53
CA VAL A 78 -13.68 12.65 6.46
C VAL A 78 -13.25 13.77 7.42
N PHE A 79 -12.07 13.67 8.01
CA PHE A 79 -11.55 14.68 8.94
C PHE A 79 -11.39 16.05 8.28
N VAL A 80 -10.89 16.08 7.04
CA VAL A 80 -10.67 17.33 6.30
C VAL A 80 -11.98 17.90 5.74
N THR A 81 -12.85 17.05 5.17
CA THR A 81 -14.02 17.51 4.40
C THR A 81 -15.28 17.63 5.25
N VAL A 82 -15.55 16.67 6.13
CA VAL A 82 -16.78 16.64 6.95
C VAL A 82 -16.55 17.38 8.25
N TRP A 83 -15.45 17.12 8.94
CA TRP A 83 -15.15 17.75 10.24
C TRP A 83 -14.41 19.09 10.09
N GLN A 84 -14.08 19.47 8.85
CA GLN A 84 -13.43 20.74 8.51
C GLN A 84 -12.16 21.01 9.32
N LEU A 85 -11.43 19.96 9.71
CA LEU A 85 -10.18 20.11 10.42
C LEU A 85 -9.10 20.67 9.48
N PRO A 86 -8.14 21.47 10.00
CA PRO A 86 -7.01 21.93 9.21
C PRO A 86 -6.28 20.75 8.57
N LEU A 87 -5.83 20.92 7.31
CA LEU A 87 -5.20 19.85 6.53
C LEU A 87 -4.10 19.07 7.29
N PRO A 88 -3.16 19.73 8.01
CA PRO A 88 -2.14 19.00 8.76
C PRO A 88 -2.73 18.12 9.88
N VAL A 89 -3.78 18.59 10.54
CA VAL A 89 -4.47 17.87 11.62
C VAL A 89 -5.24 16.68 11.05
N GLY A 90 -5.92 16.86 9.92
CA GLY A 90 -6.63 15.77 9.23
C GLY A 90 -5.70 14.63 8.80
N ILE A 91 -4.51 14.96 8.27
CA ILE A 91 -3.49 13.97 7.90
C ILE A 91 -3.01 13.20 9.14
N LEU A 92 -2.68 13.90 10.23
CA LEU A 92 -2.25 13.25 11.48
C LEU A 92 -3.35 12.35 12.07
N ALA A 93 -4.61 12.78 12.00
CA ALA A 93 -5.75 11.99 12.47
C ALA A 93 -5.99 10.74 11.62
N GLY A 94 -5.79 10.81 10.31
CA GLY A 94 -5.82 9.65 9.42
C GLY A 94 -4.71 8.64 9.73
N ILE A 95 -3.47 9.13 9.86
CA ILE A 95 -2.32 8.31 10.29
C ILE A 95 -2.60 7.65 11.63
N ALA A 96 -3.16 8.39 12.60
CA ALA A 96 -3.54 7.84 13.89
C ALA A 96 -4.60 6.73 13.77
N THR A 97 -5.55 6.86 12.83
CA THR A 97 -6.57 5.83 12.61
C THR A 97 -5.95 4.52 12.10
N GLY A 98 -5.06 4.60 11.10
CA GLY A 98 -4.30 3.43 10.64
C GLY A 98 -3.39 2.85 11.74
N GLY A 99 -2.76 3.72 12.54
CA GLY A 99 -1.95 3.33 13.68
C GLY A 99 -2.73 2.59 14.78
N ILE A 100 -3.96 3.02 15.05
CA ILE A 100 -4.86 2.34 16.01
C ILE A 100 -5.24 0.95 15.50
N ALA A 101 -5.60 0.81 14.22
CA ALA A 101 -5.88 -0.50 13.63
C ALA A 101 -4.66 -1.45 13.73
N GLY A 102 -3.47 -0.94 13.40
CA GLY A 102 -2.22 -1.68 13.57
C GLY A 102 -1.91 -2.05 15.02
N LEU A 103 -2.18 -1.14 15.96
CA LEU A 103 -2.01 -1.38 17.39
C LEU A 103 -2.95 -2.48 17.90
N VAL A 104 -4.22 -2.47 17.47
CA VAL A 104 -5.18 -3.53 17.81
C VAL A 104 -4.65 -4.88 17.35
N ASN A 105 -4.27 -5.01 16.08
CA ASN A 105 -3.65 -6.23 15.55
C ASN A 105 -2.40 -6.64 16.35
N GLY A 106 -1.51 -5.70 16.62
CA GLY A 106 -0.28 -5.94 17.39
C GLY A 106 -0.56 -6.42 18.82
N VAL A 107 -1.55 -5.86 19.52
CA VAL A 107 -1.93 -6.28 20.86
C VAL A 107 -2.58 -7.67 20.87
N LEU A 108 -3.47 -7.95 19.91
CA LEU A 108 -4.11 -9.26 19.76
C LEU A 108 -3.06 -10.37 19.56
N VAL A 109 -2.02 -10.10 18.78
CA VAL A 109 -0.95 -11.06 18.53
C VAL A 109 0.03 -11.14 19.70
N ALA A 110 0.57 -10.02 20.17
CA ALA A 110 1.66 -9.99 21.14
C ALA A 110 1.21 -10.32 22.57
N LYS A 111 0.03 -9.86 23.00
CA LYS A 111 -0.46 -10.08 24.38
C LYS A 111 -1.45 -11.22 24.49
N LEU A 112 -2.41 -11.28 23.55
CA LEU A 112 -3.48 -12.28 23.58
C LEU A 112 -3.09 -13.59 22.88
N LYS A 113 -1.91 -13.64 22.23
CA LYS A 113 -1.36 -14.82 21.55
C LYS A 113 -2.29 -15.41 20.49
N ILE A 114 -3.12 -14.55 19.89
CA ILE A 114 -3.97 -14.94 18.77
C ILE A 114 -3.09 -15.08 17.52
N PRO A 115 -3.27 -16.13 16.70
CA PRO A 115 -2.54 -16.24 15.44
C PRO A 115 -2.73 -14.99 14.56
N SER A 116 -1.63 -14.46 14.01
CA SER A 116 -1.63 -13.17 13.30
C SER A 116 -2.58 -13.16 12.09
N PHE A 117 -2.68 -14.29 11.39
CA PHE A 117 -3.61 -14.47 10.29
C PHE A 117 -5.07 -14.24 10.71
N ILE A 118 -5.47 -14.74 11.87
CA ILE A 118 -6.86 -14.60 12.37
C ILE A 118 -7.12 -13.15 12.79
N ALA A 119 -6.19 -12.55 13.54
CA ALA A 119 -6.31 -11.16 13.97
C ALA A 119 -6.44 -10.21 12.77
N THR A 120 -5.58 -10.38 11.77
CA THR A 120 -5.55 -9.52 10.57
C THR A 120 -6.70 -9.83 9.61
N LEU A 121 -7.20 -11.07 9.52
CA LEU A 121 -8.44 -11.37 8.80
C LEU A 121 -9.65 -10.71 9.46
N GLY A 122 -9.69 -10.66 10.80
CA GLY A 122 -10.71 -9.93 11.54
C GLY A 122 -10.68 -8.43 11.21
N MET A 123 -9.50 -7.81 11.32
CA MET A 123 -9.31 -6.40 10.98
C MET A 123 -9.65 -6.11 9.51
N LEU A 124 -9.38 -7.04 8.59
CA LEU A 124 -9.74 -6.91 7.18
C LEU A 124 -11.25 -6.66 6.97
N ASN A 125 -12.11 -7.24 7.81
CA ASN A 125 -13.57 -7.06 7.71
C ASN A 125 -14.08 -5.84 8.49
N VAL A 126 -13.29 -5.31 9.42
CA VAL A 126 -13.65 -4.16 10.26
C VAL A 126 -13.20 -2.84 9.63
N ALA A 127 -12.03 -2.84 8.97
CA ALA A 127 -11.46 -1.68 8.27
C ALA A 127 -12.15 -1.44 6.92
#